data_AF-A0A2G9PWH6-F1
#
_entry.id   AF-A0A2G9PWH6-F1
#
_cell.length_a   1.000
_cell.length_b   1.000
_cell.length_c   1.000
_cell.angle_alpha   90.00
_cell.angle_beta   90.00
_cell.angle_gamma   90.00
#
_symmetry.space_group_name_H-M   'P 1'
#
loop_
_entity.id
_entity.type
_entity.pdbx_description
1 polymer ?
#
loop_
_entity_poly.entity_id
_entity_poly.type
_entity_poly.pdbx_seq_one_letter_code
_entity_poly.pdbx_strand_id
1 'polypeptide(L)'
;MVTTKQIGTLILIMESLKKKEMSISELQKKLGMKRSTLIYYLGIIEEKGWLSKEVQKNIQGSPTILKFKKKEYEVAGKDLLKKQNEEEQKMLNHPLTFEVLKLLKQDASLTSKELHGKTTDYFRKASHLNWLIQKGLIIQEFKITPEGERFLKENSTNTL
;
A
#
# COMPACT_ATOMS: atom_id res chain seq x y z
N MET A 1 -0.87 -2.00 -14.96
CA MET A 1 -0.73 -0.84 -14.05
C MET A 1 -0.46 -1.38 -12.65
N VAL A 2 0.61 -0.96 -11.97
CA VAL A 2 0.90 -1.39 -10.58
C VAL A 2 0.01 -0.57 -9.66
N THR A 3 -0.80 -1.22 -8.82
CA THR A 3 -1.69 -0.55 -7.86
C THR A 3 -0.90 0.07 -6.71
N THR A 4 -1.43 1.11 -6.05
CA THR A 4 -0.84 1.72 -4.85
C THR A 4 -0.50 0.69 -3.76
N LYS A 5 -1.35 -0.34 -3.62
CA LYS A 5 -1.12 -1.47 -2.71
C LYS A 5 0.11 -2.30 -3.09
N GLN A 6 0.30 -2.54 -4.38
CA GLN A 6 1.48 -3.25 -4.88
C GLN A 6 2.76 -2.40 -4.70
N ILE A 7 2.69 -1.09 -4.97
CA ILE A 7 3.82 -0.16 -4.73
C ILE A 7 4.22 -0.16 -3.25
N GLY A 8 3.26 0.00 -2.34
CA GLY A 8 3.52 -0.01 -0.90
C GLY A 8 4.13 -1.35 -0.44
N THR A 9 3.67 -2.47 -0.99
CA THR A 9 4.21 -3.79 -0.65
C THR A 9 5.64 -3.97 -1.17
N LEU A 10 5.94 -3.49 -2.39
CA LEU A 10 7.30 -3.48 -2.92
C LEU A 10 8.23 -2.66 -2.03
N ILE A 11 7.82 -1.44 -1.63
CA ILE A 11 8.61 -0.56 -0.75
C ILE A 11 8.89 -1.26 0.60
N LEU A 12 7.87 -1.87 1.22
CA LEU A 12 8.02 -2.60 2.48
C LEU A 12 9.05 -3.74 2.39
N ILE A 13 9.00 -4.52 1.30
CA ILE A 13 9.95 -5.61 1.05
C ILE A 13 11.36 -5.04 0.89
N MET A 14 11.52 -4.00 0.07
CA MET A 14 12.82 -3.40 -0.23
C MET A 14 13.45 -2.73 1.00
N GLU A 15 12.69 -1.99 1.81
CA GLU A 15 13.18 -1.40 3.06
C GLU A 15 13.58 -2.47 4.10
N SER A 16 12.97 -3.65 4.04
CA SER A 16 13.38 -4.78 4.87
C SER A 16 14.71 -5.38 4.41
N LEU A 17 14.88 -5.56 3.10
CA LEU A 17 16.09 -6.12 2.47
C LEU A 17 17.28 -5.15 2.53
N LYS A 18 17.04 -3.84 2.51
CA LYS A 18 18.08 -2.80 2.63
C LYS A 18 18.84 -2.86 3.95
N LYS A 19 18.21 -3.37 5.02
CA LYS A 19 18.79 -3.41 6.37
C LYS A 19 19.77 -4.56 6.56
N LYS A 20 19.48 -5.71 5.95
CA LYS A 20 20.34 -6.90 5.99
C LYS A 20 19.93 -7.89 4.91
N GLU A 21 20.89 -8.68 4.45
CA GLU A 21 20.60 -9.87 3.67
C GLU A 21 19.81 -10.87 4.52
N MET A 22 18.88 -11.57 3.88
CA MET A 22 18.04 -12.56 4.55
C MET A 22 17.53 -13.59 3.56
N SER A 23 17.21 -14.78 4.07
CA SER A 23 16.51 -15.80 3.30
C SER A 23 15.05 -15.41 3.03
N ILE A 24 14.45 -16.06 2.03
CA ILE A 24 13.02 -15.91 1.74
C ILE A 24 12.17 -16.23 2.97
N SER A 25 12.54 -17.27 3.74
CA SER A 25 11.79 -17.69 4.93
C SER A 25 11.88 -16.67 6.08
N GLU A 26 13.05 -16.05 6.29
CA GLU A 26 13.20 -14.98 7.27
C GLU A 26 12.42 -13.72 6.89
N LEU A 27 12.47 -13.33 5.62
CA LEU A 27 11.69 -12.20 5.11
C LEU A 27 10.19 -12.45 5.23
N GLN A 28 9.73 -13.66 4.92
CA GLN A 28 8.34 -14.07 5.07
C GLN A 28 7.88 -13.93 6.52
N LYS A 29 8.66 -14.45 7.48
CA LYS A 29 8.36 -14.37 8.90
C LYS A 29 8.35 -12.91 9.39
N LYS A 30 9.31 -12.10 8.94
CA LYS A 30 9.42 -10.69 9.29
C LYS A 30 8.23 -9.85 8.82
N LEU A 31 7.72 -10.14 7.62
CA LEU A 31 6.62 -9.38 7.01
C LEU A 31 5.23 -9.93 7.32
N GLY A 32 5.13 -11.10 7.96
CA GLY A 32 3.85 -11.78 8.18
C GLY A 32 3.10 -12.11 6.88
N MET A 33 3.82 -12.26 5.77
CA MET A 33 3.24 -12.38 4.43
C MET A 33 3.09 -13.86 4.02
N LYS A 34 2.06 -14.16 3.23
CA LYS A 34 1.94 -15.49 2.57
C LYS A 34 3.13 -15.71 1.63
N ARG A 35 3.70 -16.91 1.64
CA ARG A 35 4.88 -17.25 0.82
C ARG A 35 4.66 -16.99 -0.67
N SER A 36 3.52 -17.38 -1.23
CA SER A 36 3.19 -17.15 -2.64
C SER A 36 3.17 -15.67 -3.00
N THR A 37 2.58 -14.83 -2.15
CA THR A 37 2.58 -13.37 -2.31
C THR A 37 3.99 -12.81 -2.26
N LEU A 38 4.82 -13.26 -1.32
CA LEU A 38 6.20 -12.82 -1.23
C LEU A 38 7.01 -13.21 -2.49
N ILE A 39 6.88 -14.46 -2.95
CA ILE A 39 7.57 -14.94 -4.16
C ILE A 39 7.18 -14.11 -5.39
N TYR A 40 5.90 -13.79 -5.55
CA TYR A 40 5.40 -12.91 -6.62
C TYR A 40 6.12 -11.56 -6.61
N TYR A 41 6.17 -10.86 -5.47
CA TYR A 41 6.83 -9.56 -5.37
C TYR A 41 8.36 -9.67 -5.52
N LEU A 42 8.98 -10.72 -5.00
CA LEU A 42 10.41 -10.96 -5.20
C LEU A 42 10.74 -11.19 -6.68
N GLY A 43 9.85 -11.81 -7.46
CA GLY A 43 9.97 -11.93 -8.92
C GLY A 43 10.00 -10.56 -9.59
N ILE A 44 9.06 -9.67 -9.25
CA ILE A 44 9.05 -8.29 -9.77
C ILE A 44 10.36 -7.54 -9.43
N ILE A 45 10.83 -7.65 -8.18
CA ILE A 45 12.05 -6.95 -7.73
C ILE A 45 13.30 -7.52 -8.43
N GLU A 46 13.33 -8.82 -8.70
CA GLU A 46 14.39 -9.49 -9.44
C GLU A 46 14.39 -9.12 -10.94
N GLU A 47 13.22 -9.11 -11.60
CA GLU A 47 13.06 -8.65 -12.99
C GLU A 47 13.52 -7.20 -13.19
N LYS A 48 13.33 -6.36 -12.17
CA LYS A 48 13.82 -4.98 -12.16
C LYS A 48 15.31 -4.85 -11.85
N GLY A 49 15.97 -5.95 -11.54
CA GLY A 49 17.40 -5.98 -11.23
C GLY A 49 17.74 -5.37 -9.87
N TRP A 50 16.79 -5.27 -8.94
CA TRP A 50 17.02 -4.68 -7.60
C TRP A 50 17.42 -5.72 -6.55
N LEU A 51 17.28 -7.01 -6.85
CA LEU A 51 17.79 -8.10 -6.03
C LEU A 51 18.33 -9.24 -6.89
N SER A 52 19.15 -10.10 -6.29
CA SER A 52 19.47 -11.43 -6.82
C SER A 52 19.18 -12.51 -5.78
N LYS A 53 18.89 -13.72 -6.26
CA LYS A 53 18.66 -14.91 -5.44
C LYS A 53 19.87 -15.83 -5.54
N GLU A 54 20.44 -16.18 -4.40
CA GLU A 54 21.53 -17.16 -4.33
C GLU A 54 21.16 -18.34 -3.45
N VAL A 55 21.29 -19.55 -4.00
CA VAL A 55 21.05 -20.79 -3.25
C VAL A 55 22.30 -21.16 -2.48
N GLN A 56 22.23 -21.19 -1.15
CA GLN A 56 23.34 -21.66 -0.33
C GLN A 56 23.33 -23.18 -0.22
N LYS A 57 24.06 -23.84 -1.13
CA LYS A 57 24.15 -25.31 -1.22
C LYS A 57 24.78 -25.97 0.01
N ASN A 58 25.54 -25.22 0.81
CA ASN A 58 26.32 -25.75 1.94
C ASN A 58 25.55 -25.69 3.29
N ILE A 59 24.30 -25.21 3.29
CA ILE A 59 23.46 -25.14 4.48
C ILE A 59 22.30 -26.12 4.34
N GLN A 60 21.98 -26.84 5.42
CA GLN A 60 20.84 -27.76 5.46
C GLN A 60 19.54 -27.03 5.05
N GLY A 61 18.81 -27.60 4.08
CA GLY A 61 17.61 -26.99 3.51
C GLY A 61 17.87 -26.01 2.35
N SER A 62 19.14 -25.80 1.96
CA SER A 62 19.55 -25.01 0.80
C SER A 62 18.83 -23.67 0.66
N PRO A 63 18.88 -22.80 1.70
CA PRO A 63 18.10 -21.58 1.71
C PRO A 63 18.51 -20.65 0.56
N THR A 64 17.50 -20.07 -0.09
CA THR A 64 17.70 -18.98 -1.04
C THR A 64 17.88 -17.67 -0.28
N ILE A 65 19.08 -17.11 -0.34
CA ILE A 65 19.43 -15.80 0.22
C ILE A 65 19.12 -14.72 -0.81
N LEU A 66 18.51 -13.64 -0.34
CA LEU A 66 18.18 -12.47 -1.12
C LEU A 66 19.30 -11.44 -0.94
N LYS A 67 20.05 -11.19 -2.03
CA LYS A 67 21.06 -10.14 -2.08
C LYS A 67 20.46 -8.87 -2.66
N PHE A 68 20.45 -7.83 -1.84
CA PHE A 68 19.84 -6.56 -2.21
C PHE A 68 20.85 -5.67 -2.96
N LYS A 69 20.48 -5.23 -4.16
CA LYS A 69 21.31 -4.36 -4.99
C LYS A 69 21.00 -2.90 -4.68
N LYS A 70 21.62 -2.40 -3.61
CA LYS A 70 21.29 -1.11 -2.99
C LYS A 70 21.43 0.08 -3.96
N LYS A 71 22.46 0.11 -4.82
CA LYS A 71 22.70 1.24 -5.74
C LYS A 71 21.61 1.36 -6.80
N GLU A 72 21.19 0.21 -7.34
CA GLU A 72 20.15 0.07 -8.35
C GLU A 72 18.78 0.46 -7.76
N TYR A 73 18.54 0.13 -6.49
CA TYR A 73 17.37 0.57 -5.76
C TYR A 73 17.40 2.06 -5.39
N GLU A 74 18.53 2.66 -5.02
CA GLU A 74 18.52 4.06 -4.56
C GLU A 74 18.03 5.05 -5.64
N VAL A 75 18.19 4.67 -6.92
CA VAL A 75 17.63 5.41 -8.05
C VAL A 75 16.14 5.06 -8.23
N ALA A 76 15.80 3.77 -8.35
CA ALA A 76 14.44 3.35 -8.68
C ALA A 76 13.42 3.43 -7.52
N GLY A 77 13.90 3.29 -6.28
CA GLY A 77 13.13 3.39 -5.05
C GLY A 77 12.64 4.81 -4.80
N LYS A 78 13.43 5.83 -5.18
CA LYS A 78 12.98 7.23 -5.18
C LYS A 78 11.81 7.45 -6.12
N ASP A 79 11.83 6.83 -7.30
CA ASP A 79 10.71 6.92 -8.25
C ASP A 79 9.46 6.22 -7.75
N LEU A 80 9.61 5.06 -7.08
CA LEU A 80 8.47 4.36 -6.46
C LEU A 80 7.86 5.16 -5.30
N LEU A 81 8.70 5.75 -4.44
CA LEU A 81 8.26 6.64 -3.37
C LEU A 81 7.59 7.89 -3.93
N LYS A 82 8.16 8.49 -4.98
CA LYS A 82 7.56 9.64 -5.67
C LYS A 82 6.18 9.28 -6.24
N LYS A 83 6.05 8.14 -6.94
CA LYS A 83 4.76 7.67 -7.45
C LYS A 83 3.75 7.39 -6.34
N GLN A 84 4.18 6.77 -5.24
CA GLN A 84 3.32 6.55 -4.08
C GLN A 84 2.81 7.88 -3.52
N ASN A 85 3.70 8.87 -3.36
CA ASN A 85 3.35 10.19 -2.86
C ASN A 85 2.42 10.94 -3.82
N GLU A 86 2.65 10.87 -5.14
CA GLU A 86 1.78 11.46 -6.15
C GLU A 86 0.38 10.84 -6.12
N GLU A 87 0.27 9.52 -6.00
CA GLU A 87 -1.02 8.84 -5.84
C GLU A 87 -1.69 9.21 -4.51
N GLU A 88 -0.92 9.31 -3.43
CA GLU A 88 -1.44 9.72 -2.12
C GLU A 88 -1.98 11.16 -2.15
N GLN A 89 -1.25 12.09 -2.77
CA GLN A 89 -1.72 13.46 -2.97
C GLN A 89 -2.94 13.53 -3.87
N LYS A 90 -3.01 12.69 -4.92
CA LYS A 90 -4.22 12.59 -5.75
C LYS A 90 -5.42 12.15 -4.94
N MET A 91 -5.27 11.14 -4.07
CA MET A 91 -6.37 10.65 -3.22
C MET A 91 -6.77 11.68 -2.16
N LEU A 92 -5.79 12.30 -1.49
CA LEU A 92 -6.03 13.33 -0.46
C LEU A 92 -6.83 14.52 -1.00
N ASN A 93 -6.52 14.95 -2.22
CA ASN A 93 -7.16 16.11 -2.85
C ASN A 93 -8.39 15.73 -3.70
N HIS A 94 -8.77 14.45 -3.78
CA HIS A 94 -9.89 14.04 -4.62
C HIS A 94 -11.23 14.38 -3.94
N PRO A 95 -12.19 15.02 -4.64
CA PRO A 95 -13.51 15.34 -4.08
C PRO A 95 -14.24 14.12 -3.51
N LEU A 96 -14.12 12.97 -4.18
CA LEU A 96 -14.71 11.69 -3.76
C LEU A 96 -14.27 11.26 -2.35
N THR A 97 -13.03 11.55 -1.95
CA THR A 97 -12.52 11.23 -0.59
C THR A 97 -13.36 11.93 0.47
N PHE A 98 -13.59 13.24 0.28
CA PHE A 98 -14.38 14.05 1.19
C PHE A 98 -15.87 13.71 1.14
N GLU A 99 -16.40 13.46 -0.07
CA GLU A 99 -17.79 13.06 -0.27
C GLU A 99 -18.11 11.77 0.50
N VAL A 100 -17.27 10.74 0.37
CA VAL A 100 -17.44 9.46 1.08
C VAL A 100 -17.38 9.68 2.60
N LEU A 101 -16.40 10.43 3.11
CA LEU A 101 -16.28 10.68 4.55
C LEU A 101 -17.46 11.48 5.10
N LYS A 102 -17.99 12.46 4.35
CA LYS A 102 -19.19 13.23 4.72
C LYS A 102 -20.43 12.34 4.78
N LEU A 103 -20.63 11.49 3.78
CA LEU A 103 -21.74 10.54 3.75
C LEU A 103 -21.69 9.59 4.94
N LEU A 104 -20.52 9.02 5.25
CA LEU A 104 -20.35 8.09 6.37
C LEU A 104 -20.46 8.75 7.74
N LYS A 105 -20.13 10.04 7.83
CA LYS A 105 -20.35 10.83 9.05
C LYS A 105 -21.83 11.15 9.27
N GLN A 106 -22.58 11.40 8.20
CA GLN A 106 -24.02 11.65 8.26
C GLN A 106 -24.80 10.37 8.57
N ASP A 107 -24.37 9.25 7.97
CA ASP A 107 -25.02 7.95 8.13
C ASP A 107 -23.97 6.83 8.15
N ALA A 108 -23.68 6.34 9.36
CA ALA A 108 -22.72 5.27 9.61
C ALA A 108 -23.26 3.86 9.27
N SER A 109 -24.52 3.75 8.85
CA SER A 109 -25.14 2.48 8.44
C SER A 109 -24.98 2.18 6.95
N LEU A 110 -24.48 3.17 6.17
CA LEU A 110 -24.35 3.04 4.73
C LEU A 110 -23.46 1.87 4.33
N THR A 111 -24.04 0.97 3.55
CA THR A 111 -23.33 -0.13 2.92
C THR A 111 -22.50 0.36 1.73
N SER A 112 -21.58 -0.48 1.26
CA SER A 112 -20.83 -0.23 0.02
C SER A 112 -21.76 0.08 -1.18
N LYS A 113 -22.90 -0.60 -1.25
CA LYS A 113 -23.90 -0.44 -2.32
C LYS A 113 -24.61 0.91 -2.24
N GLU A 114 -24.97 1.35 -1.04
CA GLU A 114 -25.65 2.65 -0.85
C GLU A 114 -24.69 3.81 -1.04
N LEU A 115 -23.47 3.67 -0.55
CA LEU A 115 -22.39 4.59 -0.88
C LEU A 115 -22.26 4.69 -2.39
N HIS A 116 -22.25 3.58 -3.12
CA HIS A 116 -22.12 3.55 -4.58
C HIS A 116 -23.18 4.40 -5.30
N GLY A 117 -24.44 4.32 -4.86
CA GLY A 117 -25.53 5.12 -5.45
C GLY A 117 -25.52 6.60 -5.07
N LYS A 118 -24.76 7.00 -4.06
CA LYS A 118 -24.74 8.37 -3.51
C LYS A 118 -23.54 9.22 -3.92
N THR A 119 -22.56 8.66 -4.65
CA THR A 119 -21.34 9.39 -5.05
C THR A 119 -21.22 9.57 -6.56
N THR A 120 -20.65 10.69 -7.00
CA THR A 120 -20.69 11.12 -8.41
C THR A 120 -19.76 10.37 -9.36
N ASP A 121 -18.91 9.42 -8.91
CA ASP A 121 -17.92 8.75 -9.76
C ASP A 121 -17.80 7.23 -9.55
N TYR A 122 -18.34 6.47 -10.49
CA TYR A 122 -18.43 5.00 -10.51
C TYR A 122 -17.05 4.30 -10.59
N PHE A 123 -16.09 4.86 -11.33
CA PHE A 123 -14.88 4.14 -11.73
C PHE A 123 -13.73 4.15 -10.70
N ARG A 124 -13.76 5.06 -9.72
CA ARG A 124 -12.64 5.29 -8.79
C ARG A 124 -12.92 4.91 -7.34
N LYS A 125 -14.12 4.41 -7.03
CA LYS A 125 -14.58 4.23 -5.65
C LYS A 125 -13.91 3.06 -4.91
N ALA A 126 -13.68 1.93 -5.56
CA ALA A 126 -13.06 0.78 -4.92
C ALA A 126 -11.61 1.06 -4.49
N SER A 127 -10.86 1.84 -5.28
CA SER A 127 -9.52 2.27 -4.89
C SER A 127 -9.55 3.31 -3.76
N HIS A 128 -10.50 4.24 -3.77
CA HIS A 128 -10.68 5.23 -2.69
C HIS A 128 -11.09 4.58 -1.37
N LEU A 129 -12.07 3.66 -1.36
CA LEU A 129 -12.50 2.98 -0.14
C LEU A 129 -11.36 2.14 0.45
N ASN A 130 -10.63 1.42 -0.38
CA ASN A 130 -9.44 0.69 0.06
C ASN A 130 -8.37 1.63 0.61
N TRP A 131 -8.15 2.78 -0.03
CA TRP A 131 -7.19 3.77 0.44
C TRP A 131 -7.60 4.38 1.79
N LEU A 132 -8.88 4.74 1.96
CA LEU A 132 -9.44 5.25 3.22
C LEU A 132 -9.27 4.22 4.36
N ILE A 133 -9.51 2.93 4.08
CA ILE A 133 -9.28 1.84 5.04
C ILE A 133 -7.79 1.72 5.38
N GLN A 134 -6.91 1.75 4.37
CA GLN A 134 -5.46 1.67 4.57
C GLN A 134 -4.89 2.82 5.39
N LYS A 135 -5.47 4.02 5.26
CA LYS A 135 -5.10 5.19 6.06
C LYS A 135 -5.76 5.21 7.44
N GLY A 136 -6.61 4.22 7.74
CA GLY A 136 -7.32 4.14 9.01
C GLY A 136 -8.36 5.23 9.20
N LEU A 137 -8.84 5.85 8.11
CA LEU A 137 -9.88 6.89 8.15
C LEU A 137 -11.28 6.26 8.22
N ILE A 138 -11.42 5.03 7.72
CA ILE A 138 -12.62 4.21 7.86
C ILE A 138 -12.21 2.75 8.16
N ILE A 139 -13.11 1.94 8.73
CA ILE A 139 -12.93 0.49 8.90
C ILE A 139 -13.57 -0.31 7.76
N GLN A 140 -13.37 -1.64 7.72
CA GLN A 140 -13.86 -2.50 6.63
C GLN A 140 -15.38 -2.48 6.49
N GLU A 141 -16.09 -2.24 7.59
CA GLU A 141 -17.54 -2.05 7.66
C GLU A 141 -17.99 -0.66 7.17
N PHE A 142 -17.07 0.12 6.57
CA PHE A 142 -17.29 1.48 6.07
C PHE A 142 -17.74 2.46 7.15
N LYS A 143 -17.33 2.26 8.41
CA LYS A 143 -17.56 3.26 9.47
C LYS A 143 -16.37 4.22 9.54
N ILE A 144 -16.66 5.51 9.70
CA ILE A 144 -15.63 6.52 9.92
C ILE A 144 -14.95 6.31 11.27
N THR A 145 -13.63 6.50 11.32
CA THR A 145 -12.84 6.45 12.55
C THR A 145 -12.67 7.86 13.15
N PRO A 146 -12.23 7.98 14.42
CA PRO A 146 -11.84 9.28 14.98
C PRO A 146 -10.78 10.01 14.14
N GLU A 147 -9.85 9.28 13.52
CA GLU A 147 -8.87 9.81 12.58
C GLU A 147 -9.56 10.36 11.32
N GLY A 148 -10.53 9.63 10.77
CA GLY A 148 -11.35 10.07 9.64
C GLY A 148 -12.12 11.35 9.93
N GLU A 149 -12.71 11.46 11.13
CA GLU A 149 -13.43 12.66 11.54
C GLU A 149 -12.51 13.88 11.72
N ARG A 150 -11.33 13.68 12.33
CA ARG A 150 -10.31 14.73 12.47
C ARG A 150 -9.84 15.21 11.11
N PHE A 151 -9.49 14.26 10.23
CA PHE A 151 -9.11 14.55 8.85
C PHE A 151 -10.16 15.40 8.13
N LEU A 152 -11.44 15.04 8.27
CA LEU A 152 -12.53 15.81 7.67
C LEU A 152 -12.61 17.24 8.25
N LYS A 153 -12.48 17.42 9.58
CA LYS A 153 -12.53 18.74 10.22
C LYS A 153 -11.39 19.65 9.76
N GLU A 154 -10.15 19.16 9.79
CA GLU A 154 -8.94 19.92 9.44
C GLU A 154 -8.95 20.38 7.97
N ASN A 155 -9.51 19.57 7.09
CA ASN A 155 -9.55 19.86 5.66
C ASN A 155 -10.84 20.58 5.21
N SER A 156 -11.85 20.68 6.06
CA SER A 156 -13.05 21.49 5.79
C SER A 156 -12.81 22.99 6.04
N THR A 157 -11.82 23.34 6.86
CA THR A 157 -11.48 24.72 7.23
C THR A 157 -10.57 25.46 6.23
N ASN A 158 -10.01 24.76 5.24
CA ASN A 158 -9.14 25.35 4.20
C ASN A 158 -9.87 25.70 2.90
N THR A 159 -11.21 25.60 2.87
CA THR A 159 -12.07 26.09 1.78
C THR A 159 -12.85 27.30 2.25
N LEU A 160 -12.19 28.46 2.30
CA LEU A 160 -12.78 29.79 2.30
C LEU A 160 -12.00 30.66 1.32
#